data_AF-A0AAU4YMI4-F1
#
_entry.id   AF-A0AAU4YMI4-F1
#
_cell.length_a   1.000
_cell.length_b   1.000
_cell.length_c   1.000
_cell.angle_alpha   90.00
_cell.angle_beta   90.00
_cell.angle_gamma   90.00
#
_symmetry.space_group_name_H-M   'P 1'
#
loop_
_entity.id
_entity.type
_entity.pdbx_description
1 polymer ?
#
loop_
_entity_poly.entity_id
_entity_poly.type
_entity_poly.pdbx_seq_one_letter_code
_entity_poly.pdbx_strand_id
1 'polypeptide(L)'
;MATLHERQNYRMTIMRALYNAMEGNRPGMTGAKLRDDLGMPEQDLAAACAYLAGEGLVLVDWTTRNTPATVTLTHQGIRLMESEEEDRD
;
A
#
# COMPACT_ATOMS: atom_id res chain seq x y z
N MET A 1 -7.42 10.36 14.61
CA MET A 1 -6.12 10.37 13.90
C MET A 1 -5.33 9.18 14.39
N ALA A 2 -4.85 8.33 13.48
CA ALA A 2 -3.98 7.20 13.83
C ALA A 2 -2.67 7.68 14.48
N THR A 3 -2.20 6.96 15.50
CA THR A 3 -0.91 7.14 16.16
C THR A 3 0.25 6.84 15.20
N LEU A 4 1.47 7.27 15.56
CA LEU A 4 2.65 7.00 14.74
C LEU A 4 2.89 5.50 14.54
N HIS A 5 2.60 4.68 15.56
CA HIS A 5 2.74 3.24 15.48
C HIS A 5 1.71 2.63 14.52
N GLU A 6 0.45 3.07 14.59
CA GLU A 6 -0.60 2.64 13.65
C GLU A 6 -0.27 3.02 12.20
N ARG A 7 0.25 4.24 11.97
CA ARG A 7 0.65 4.67 10.62
C ARG A 7 1.78 3.84 10.03
N GLN A 8 2.75 3.44 10.85
CA GLN A 8 3.83 2.54 10.42
C GLN A 8 3.27 1.16 10.06
N ASN A 9 2.39 0.63 10.89
CA ASN A 9 1.72 -0.64 10.62
C ASN A 9 0.91 -0.58 9.33
N TYR A 10 0.12 0.49 9.12
CA TYR A 10 -0.67 0.70 7.91
C TYR A 10 0.16 0.64 6.63
N ARG A 11 1.32 1.30 6.62
CA ARG A 11 2.24 1.27 5.46
C ARG A 11 2.68 -0.14 5.14
N MET A 12 3.10 -0.90 6.16
CA MET A 12 3.55 -2.28 6.00
C MET A 12 2.41 -3.20 5.53
N THR A 13 1.21 -3.06 6.09
CA THR A 13 0.05 -3.88 5.71
C THR A 13 -0.39 -3.59 4.27
N ILE A 14 -0.35 -2.33 3.83
CA ILE A 14 -0.62 -1.97 2.43
C ILE A 14 0.41 -2.60 1.49
N MET A 15 1.70 -2.51 1.81
CA MET A 15 2.78 -3.09 1.01
C MET A 15 2.61 -4.62 0.86
N ARG A 16 2.32 -5.33 1.95
CA ARG A 16 2.05 -6.78 1.92
C ARG A 16 0.81 -7.12 1.11
N ALA A 17 -0.29 -6.39 1.29
CA ALA A 17 -1.53 -6.65 0.55
C ALA A 17 -1.33 -6.50 -0.96
N LEU A 18 -0.61 -5.45 -1.38
CA LEU A 18 -0.25 -5.24 -2.77
C LEU A 18 0.66 -6.34 -3.30
N TYR A 19 1.64 -6.77 -2.51
CA TYR A 19 2.61 -7.79 -2.91
C TYR A 19 1.94 -9.16 -3.12
N ASN A 20 1.12 -9.59 -2.15
CA ASN A 20 0.34 -10.82 -2.26
C ASN A 20 -0.67 -10.77 -3.43
N ALA A 21 -1.18 -9.58 -3.78
CA ALA A 21 -2.07 -9.43 -4.93
C ALA A 21 -1.36 -9.61 -6.28
N MET A 22 -0.03 -9.43 -6.35
CA MET A 22 0.73 -9.65 -7.58
C MET A 22 0.79 -11.13 -7.99
N GLU A 23 0.73 -12.06 -7.04
CA GLU A 23 0.66 -13.50 -7.32
C GLU A 23 -0.58 -13.86 -8.19
N GLY A 24 -1.61 -13.01 -8.19
CA GLY A 24 -2.80 -13.13 -9.03
C GLY A 24 -2.72 -12.49 -10.43
N ASN A 25 -1.51 -12.15 -10.92
CA ASN A 25 -1.28 -11.52 -12.23
C ASN A 25 -1.89 -10.12 -12.39
N ARG A 26 -2.01 -9.34 -11.30
CA ARG A 26 -2.40 -7.93 -11.34
C ARG A 26 -1.37 -7.08 -10.61
N PRO A 27 -0.71 -6.12 -11.27
CA PRO A 27 0.34 -5.32 -10.64
C PRO A 27 -0.19 -4.29 -9.62
N GLY A 28 -1.52 -4.17 -9.45
CA GLY A 28 -2.12 -3.21 -8.54
C GLY A 28 -3.53 -3.54 -8.09
N MET A 29 -3.97 -2.87 -7.03
CA MET A 29 -5.30 -2.99 -6.42
C MET A 29 -6.04 -1.66 -6.48
N THR A 30 -7.36 -1.71 -6.52
CA THR A 30 -8.18 -0.50 -6.34
C THR A 30 -8.10 -0.05 -4.88
N GLY A 31 -8.12 1.27 -4.65
CA GLY A 31 -8.12 1.80 -3.28
C GLY A 31 -9.35 1.37 -2.48
N ALA A 32 -10.50 1.17 -3.15
CA ALA A 32 -11.68 0.60 -2.51
C ALA A 32 -11.47 -0.83 -2.00
N LYS A 33 -10.79 -1.68 -2.78
CA LYS A 33 -10.47 -3.05 -2.36
C LYS A 33 -9.43 -3.07 -1.25
N LEU A 34 -8.39 -2.23 -1.34
CA LEU A 34 -7.41 -2.07 -0.25
C LEU A 34 -8.07 -1.63 1.06
N ARG A 35 -9.00 -0.67 0.98
CA ARG A 35 -9.75 -0.20 2.15
C ARG A 35 -10.55 -1.33 2.80
N ASP A 36 -11.24 -2.12 1.99
CA ASP A 36 -12.08 -3.24 2.42
C ASP A 36 -11.24 -4.36 3.04
N ASP A 37 -10.21 -4.84 2.32
CA ASP A 37 -9.32 -5.92 2.77
C ASP A 37 -8.57 -5.54 4.06
N LEU A 38 -8.24 -4.25 4.25
CA LEU A 38 -7.46 -3.79 5.40
C LEU A 38 -8.30 -3.19 6.54
N GLY A 39 -9.62 -3.02 6.35
CA GLY A 39 -10.50 -2.37 7.33
C GLY A 39 -10.06 -0.94 7.71
N MET A 40 -9.34 -0.26 6.82
CA MET A 40 -8.68 1.01 7.13
C MET A 40 -9.60 2.20 6.83
N PRO A 41 -9.63 3.26 7.66
CA PRO A 41 -10.33 4.49 7.31
C PRO A 41 -9.76 5.10 6.02
N GLU A 42 -10.64 5.68 5.19
CA GLU A 42 -10.26 6.24 3.89
C GLU A 42 -9.17 7.32 3.99
N GLN A 43 -9.22 8.15 5.02
CA GLN A 43 -8.22 9.19 5.26
C GLN A 43 -6.86 8.62 5.66
N ASP A 44 -6.84 7.58 6.48
CA ASP A 44 -5.59 6.94 6.90
C ASP A 44 -4.98 6.15 5.73
N LEU A 45 -5.81 5.52 4.90
CA LEU A 45 -5.37 4.88 3.66
C LEU A 45 -4.77 5.91 2.70
N ALA A 46 -5.44 7.03 2.46
CA ALA A 46 -4.92 8.11 1.63
C ALA A 46 -3.58 8.65 2.17
N ALA A 47 -3.47 8.89 3.47
CA ALA A 47 -2.22 9.36 4.08
C ALA A 47 -1.08 8.34 3.95
N ALA A 48 -1.36 7.05 4.14
CA ALA A 48 -0.37 5.99 4.00
C ALA A 48 0.07 5.81 2.54
N CYS A 49 -0.86 5.80 1.58
CA CYS A 49 -0.56 5.74 0.15
C CYS A 49 0.26 6.95 -0.32
N ALA A 50 -0.06 8.16 0.16
CA ALA A 50 0.71 9.37 -0.17
C ALA A 50 2.15 9.28 0.35
N TYR A 51 2.34 8.76 1.57
CA TYR A 51 3.68 8.54 2.13
C TYR A 51 4.47 7.53 1.30
N LEU A 52 3.90 6.36 1.02
CA LEU A 52 4.56 5.31 0.26
C LEU A 52 4.89 5.75 -1.17
N ALA A 53 4.04 6.58 -1.78
CA ALA A 53 4.30 7.19 -3.08
C ALA A 53 5.45 8.19 -3.03
N GLY A 54 5.54 8.99 -1.96
CA GLY A 54 6.68 9.89 -1.72
C GLY A 54 8.02 9.15 -1.58
N GLU A 55 7.99 7.93 -1.02
CA GLU A 55 9.17 7.05 -0.90
C GLU A 55 9.47 6.25 -2.19
N GLY A 56 8.63 6.39 -3.22
CA GLY A 56 8.79 5.67 -4.50
C GLY A 56 8.46 4.18 -4.44
N LEU A 57 7.84 3.70 -3.36
CA LEU A 57 7.51 2.29 -3.15
C LEU A 57 6.22 1.86 -3.87
N VAL A 58 5.31 2.81 -4.07
CA VAL A 58 4.06 2.59 -4.81
C VAL A 58 3.80 3.71 -5.80
N LEU A 59 3.07 3.39 -6.87
CA LEU A 59 2.42 4.37 -7.73
C LEU A 59 0.95 4.46 -7.33
N VAL A 60 0.44 5.68 -7.16
CA VAL A 60 -0.96 5.93 -6.77
C VAL A 60 -1.62 6.81 -7.82
N ASP A 61 -2.72 6.30 -8.38
CA ASP A 61 -3.68 7.12 -9.10
C ASP A 61 -4.70 7.67 -8.10
N TRP A 62 -4.94 8.98 -8.14
CA TRP A 62 -5.78 9.68 -7.17
C TRP A 62 -7.12 10.07 -7.78
N THR A 63 -8.19 9.89 -7.01
CA THR A 63 -9.50 10.46 -7.36
C THR A 63 -9.50 11.98 -7.17
N THR A 64 -10.53 12.64 -7.71
CA THR A 64 -10.80 14.07 -7.46
C THR A 64 -11.09 14.40 -5.99
N ARG A 65 -11.35 13.40 -5.14
CA ARG A 65 -11.57 13.55 -3.70
C ARG A 65 -10.29 13.32 -2.88
N ASN A 66 -9.12 13.23 -3.54
CA ASN A 66 -7.84 12.96 -2.90
C ASN A 66 -7.81 11.62 -2.14
N THR A 67 -8.45 10.61 -2.72
CA THR A 67 -8.45 9.23 -2.24
C THR A 67 -7.79 8.33 -3.29
N PRO A 68 -7.14 7.22 -2.91
CA PRO A 68 -6.49 6.35 -3.88
C PRO A 68 -7.56 5.67 -4.76
N ALA A 69 -7.46 5.85 -6.08
CA ALA A 69 -8.26 5.12 -7.06
C ALA A 69 -7.62 3.75 -7.32
N THR A 70 -6.34 3.76 -7.66
CA THR A 70 -5.53 2.55 -7.93
C THR A 70 -4.17 2.68 -7.28
N VAL A 71 -3.67 1.61 -6.68
CA VAL A 71 -2.35 1.55 -6.05
C VAL A 71 -1.59 0.36 -6.61
N THR A 72 -0.38 0.59 -7.08
CA THR A 72 0.48 -0.38 -7.77
C THR A 72 1.84 -0.40 -7.10
N LEU A 73 2.44 -1.58 -6.89
CA LEU A 73 3.83 -1.64 -6.43
C LEU A 73 4.79 -1.21 -7.53
N THR A 74 5.82 -0.45 -7.15
CA THR A 74 6.95 -0.18 -8.04
C THR A 74 7.97 -1.29 -7.93
N HIS A 75 8.92 -1.38 -8.87
CA HIS A 75 10.06 -2.30 -8.75
C HIS A 75 10.84 -2.14 -7.44
N GLN A 76 10.92 -0.91 -6.90
CA GLN A 76 11.56 -0.66 -5.61
C GLN A 76 10.72 -1.23 -4.45
N GLY A 77 9.40 -1.05 -4.49
CA GLY A 77 8.50 -1.62 -3.49
C GLY A 77 8.50 -3.15 -3.49
N ILE A 78 8.60 -3.77 -4.67
CA ILE A 78 8.72 -5.23 -4.82
C ILE A 78 10.00 -5.73 -4.15
N ARG A 79 11.16 -5.16 -4.51
CA ARG A 79 12.45 -5.58 -3.91
C ARG A 79 12.47 -5.44 -2.40
N LEU A 80 11.88 -4.38 -1.85
CA LEU A 80 11.77 -4.22 -0.40
C LEU A 80 10.97 -5.36 0.24
N MET A 81 9.88 -5.79 -0.41
CA MET A 81 9.05 -6.88 0.08
C MET A 81 9.74 -8.23 -0.04
N GLU A 82 10.43 -8.50 -1.15
CA GLU A 82 11.24 -9.72 -1.33
C GLU A 82 12.30 -9.85 -0.23
N SER A 83 13.05 -8.78 0.05
CA SER A 83 14.05 -8.78 1.13
C SER A 83 13.41 -9.00 2.51
N GLU A 84 12.25 -8.40 2.77
CA GLU A 84 11.51 -8.62 4.03
C GLU A 84 10.97 -10.05 4.20
N GLU A 85 10.73 -10.78 3.11
CA GLU A 85 10.41 -12.20 3.14
C GLU A 85 11.65 -13.05 3.40
N GLU A 86 12.76 -12.76 2.71
CA GLU A 86 14.06 -13.43 2.90
C GLU A 86 14.60 -13.31 4.33
N ASP A 87 14.45 -12.15 4.98
CA ASP A 87 14.87 -11.93 6.37
C ASP A 87 14.02 -12.70 7.41
N ARG A 88 12.90 -13.31 7.00
CA ARG A 88 11.98 -14.05 7.89
C ARG A 88 12.08 -15.56 7.78
N ASP A 89 12.80 -16.06 6.78
CA ASP A 89 13.07 -17.48 6.54
C ASP A 89 14.40 -17.90 7.20
#